data_AF-A0A5F1RZE3-F1
#
_entry.id   AF-A0A5F1RZE3-F1
#
_cell.length_a   1.000
_cell.length_b   1.000
_cell.length_c   1.000
_cell.angle_alpha   90.00
_cell.angle_beta   90.00
_cell.angle_gamma   90.00
#
_symmetry.space_group_name_H-M   'P 1'
#
loop_
_entity.id
_entity.type
_entity.pdbx_description
1 polymer ?
#
loop_
_entity_poly.entity_id
_entity_poly.type
_entity_poly.pdbx_seq_one_letter_code
_entity_poly.pdbx_strand_id
1 'polypeptide(L)'
;MPRDIRSITPAFETLRFVAAVCIGRTSKQTKRDFAGYAVGKRRKLSVVPYIAGDMAKELIRSVQVANGNQRVTAEEIAGKIEAILLGLDEKTAFNLASIATEEREAVVDLIADQVRAMMLTDYTVSEVEKEPEPPKPVEWNGWQSFESIKAAEKPQYKWRHTWADRCGNDFVGYKDGKCIGRVFQIDYTAQRDRWFWLIEHVPVERPARENRSAGWEWTAREAACRAEKCYDAIMRLNGKQA
;
A
#
# COMPACT_ATOMS: atom_id res chain seq x y z
N MET A 1 -10.24 -1.11 7.83
CA MET A 1 -9.00 -0.51 7.29
C MET A 1 -8.07 -0.23 8.47
N PRO A 2 -6.84 -0.78 8.53
CA PRO A 2 -5.88 -0.33 9.53
C PRO A 2 -5.58 1.15 9.27
N ARG A 3 -5.74 2.00 10.28
CA ARG A 3 -5.39 3.43 10.18
C ARG A 3 -3.90 3.54 9.87
N ASP A 4 -3.53 4.34 8.88
CA ASP A 4 -2.13 4.72 8.65
C ASP A 4 -1.71 5.64 9.80
N ILE A 5 -1.19 5.04 10.87
CA ILE A 5 -0.71 5.69 12.09
C ILE A 5 0.24 6.86 11.82
N ARG A 6 0.88 6.90 10.65
CA ARG A 6 1.79 7.98 10.24
C ARG A 6 1.13 9.33 9.98
N SER A 7 -0.20 9.47 10.08
CA SER A 7 -0.89 10.75 9.84
C SER A 7 -1.34 11.51 11.10
N ILE A 8 -1.27 10.90 12.29
CA ILE A 8 -1.72 11.51 13.56
C ILE A 8 -0.70 11.30 14.69
N THR A 9 0.28 10.43 14.47
CA THR A 9 1.25 10.05 15.49
C THR A 9 2.40 11.06 15.54
N PRO A 10 2.64 11.74 16.68
CA PRO A 10 3.75 12.68 16.81
C PRO A 10 5.08 12.06 16.39
N ALA A 11 6.01 12.87 15.86
CA ALA A 11 7.34 12.40 15.42
C ALA A 11 8.03 11.44 16.40
N PHE A 12 7.88 11.65 17.72
CA PHE A 12 8.48 10.79 18.75
C PHE A 12 7.90 9.36 18.80
N GLU A 13 6.62 9.18 18.55
CA GLU A 13 6.00 7.85 18.47
C GLU A 13 6.33 7.17 17.12
N THR A 14 6.56 7.96 16.07
CA THR A 14 7.03 7.44 14.78
C THR A 14 8.41 6.79 14.91
N LEU A 15 9.32 7.36 15.72
CA LEU A 15 10.65 6.77 15.98
C LEU A 15 10.54 5.37 16.60
N ARG A 16 9.74 5.23 17.67
CA ARG A 16 9.52 3.95 18.36
C ARG A 16 8.90 2.94 17.40
N PHE A 17 7.85 3.35 16.68
CA PHE A 17 7.17 2.48 15.71
C PHE A 17 8.12 1.97 14.62
N VAL A 18 8.91 2.86 14.01
CA VAL A 18 9.86 2.49 12.95
C VAL A 18 10.92 1.51 13.47
N ALA A 19 11.48 1.76 14.66
CA ALA A 19 12.45 0.87 15.28
C ALA A 19 11.85 -0.53 15.53
N ALA A 20 10.64 -0.61 16.11
CA ALA A 20 9.95 -1.86 16.36
C ALA A 20 9.67 -2.64 15.07
N VAL A 21 9.22 -1.96 14.01
CA VAL A 21 8.96 -2.58 12.69
C VAL A 21 10.26 -3.12 12.07
N CYS A 22 11.38 -2.40 12.17
CA CYS A 22 12.67 -2.84 11.64
C CYS A 22 13.18 -4.11 12.34
N ILE A 23 13.04 -4.19 13.66
CA ILE A 23 13.35 -5.43 14.38
C ILE A 23 12.35 -6.53 14.01
N GLY A 24 11.06 -6.21 13.90
CA GLY A 24 10.00 -7.12 13.50
C GLY A 24 10.25 -7.79 12.15
N ARG A 25 10.67 -7.03 11.13
CA ARG A 25 10.95 -7.52 9.76
C ARG A 25 12.28 -8.24 9.60
N THR A 26 13.17 -8.14 10.59
CA THR A 26 14.44 -8.86 10.57
C THR A 26 14.20 -10.37 10.46
N SER A 27 14.94 -11.04 9.56
CA SER A 27 14.73 -12.46 9.27
C SER A 27 14.90 -13.33 10.52
N LYS A 28 14.23 -14.48 10.56
CA LYS A 28 14.39 -15.44 11.68
C LYS A 28 15.85 -15.84 11.89
N GLN A 29 16.61 -16.03 10.80
CA GLN A 29 18.02 -16.38 10.89
C GLN A 29 18.84 -15.23 11.46
N THR A 30 18.63 -14.00 10.99
CA THR A 30 19.36 -12.82 11.49
C THR A 30 19.05 -12.57 12.97
N LYS A 31 17.80 -12.73 13.40
CA LYS A 31 17.42 -12.68 14.82
C LYS A 31 18.15 -13.76 15.62
N ARG A 32 18.24 -14.99 15.11
CA ARG A 32 18.94 -16.09 15.77
C ARG A 32 20.46 -15.85 15.84
N ASP A 33 21.06 -15.34 14.76
CA ASP A 33 22.47 -14.98 14.69
C ASP A 33 22.82 -13.88 15.71
N PHE A 34 21.93 -12.90 15.87
CA PHE A 34 22.05 -11.86 16.89
C PHE A 34 21.83 -12.40 18.32
N ALA A 35 20.74 -13.13 18.54
CA ALA A 35 20.29 -13.60 19.85
C ALA A 35 21.14 -14.74 20.44
N GLY A 36 21.79 -15.53 19.59
CA GLY A 36 22.45 -16.77 19.97
C GLY A 36 21.49 -17.97 20.07
N TYR A 37 22.07 -19.17 20.13
CA TYR A 37 21.30 -20.43 20.24
C TYR A 37 20.94 -20.82 21.67
N ALA A 38 21.68 -20.29 22.65
CA ALA A 38 21.38 -20.37 24.08
C ALA A 38 22.09 -19.22 24.79
N VAL A 39 21.62 -18.85 25.98
CA VAL A 39 22.30 -17.90 26.86
C VAL A 39 23.71 -18.43 27.18
N GLY A 40 24.74 -17.59 27.12
CA GLY A 40 26.14 -18.02 27.29
C GLY A 40 26.80 -18.59 26.03
N LYS A 41 26.09 -18.73 24.90
CA LYS A 41 26.66 -19.19 23.64
C LYS A 41 27.00 -18.02 22.72
N ARG A 42 28.03 -18.23 21.89
CA ARG A 42 28.56 -17.21 20.97
C ARG A 42 27.46 -16.65 20.05
N ARG A 43 27.25 -15.34 20.15
CA ARG A 43 26.45 -14.52 19.21
C ARG A 43 27.27 -14.19 17.98
N LYS A 44 26.62 -14.09 16.80
CA LYS A 44 27.25 -13.62 15.57
C LYS A 44 27.02 -12.12 15.42
N LEU A 45 27.77 -11.32 16.18
CA LEU A 45 27.60 -9.87 16.25
C LEU A 45 27.90 -9.14 14.94
N SER A 46 28.51 -9.80 13.94
CA SER A 46 28.71 -9.24 12.60
C SER A 46 27.41 -8.90 11.86
N VAL A 47 26.25 -9.37 12.36
CA VAL A 47 24.93 -8.99 11.80
C VAL A 47 24.41 -7.65 12.32
N VAL A 48 24.97 -7.13 13.43
CA VAL A 48 24.48 -5.91 14.08
C VAL A 48 24.59 -4.68 13.17
N PRO A 49 25.71 -4.41 12.46
CA PRO A 49 25.81 -3.25 11.57
C PRO A 49 24.72 -3.26 10.47
N TYR A 50 24.32 -4.43 9.99
CA TYR A 50 23.26 -4.57 9.00
C TYR A 50 21.89 -4.18 9.57
N ILE A 51 21.55 -4.68 10.77
CA ILE A 51 20.29 -4.34 11.46
C ILE A 51 20.24 -2.84 11.74
N ALA A 52 21.35 -2.29 12.25
CA ALA A 52 21.45 -0.88 12.59
C ALA A 52 21.36 0.03 11.36
N GLY A 53 22.07 -0.30 10.28
CA GLY A 53 22.04 0.45 9.02
C GLY A 53 20.68 0.43 8.33
N ASP A 54 19.98 -0.71 8.36
CA ASP A 54 18.62 -0.81 7.84
C ASP A 54 17.64 0.06 8.64
N MET A 55 17.72 0.00 9.98
CA MET A 55 16.90 0.82 10.87
C MET A 55 17.16 2.32 10.70
N ALA A 56 18.43 2.74 10.63
CA ALA A 56 18.81 4.13 10.45
C ALA A 56 18.24 4.73 9.14
N LYS A 57 18.28 3.96 8.04
CA LYS A 57 17.72 4.37 6.76
C LYS A 57 16.21 4.61 6.86
N GLU A 58 15.47 3.74 7.55
CA GLU A 58 14.03 3.94 7.69
C GLU A 58 13.67 5.09 8.64
N LEU A 59 14.49 5.34 9.67
CA LEU A 59 14.28 6.49 10.56
C LEU A 59 14.41 7.80 9.78
N ILE A 60 15.50 8.00 9.03
CA ILE A 60 15.71 9.23 8.23
C ILE A 60 14.67 9.39 7.11
N ARG A 61 14.10 8.29 6.60
CA ARG A 61 12.97 8.37 5.65
C ARG A 61 11.67 8.82 6.30
N SER A 62 11.51 8.57 7.60
CA SER A 62 10.24 8.77 8.30
C SER A 62 10.17 10.10 9.05
N VAL A 63 11.32 10.65 9.44
CA VAL A 63 11.44 11.93 10.17
C VAL A 63 12.61 12.75 9.62
N GLN A 64 12.55 14.07 9.76
CA GLN A 64 13.71 14.92 9.54
C GLN A 64 14.59 14.89 10.80
N VAL A 65 15.89 14.67 10.61
CA VAL A 65 16.86 14.57 11.70
C VAL A 65 17.99 15.58 11.46
N ALA A 66 18.22 16.44 12.44
CA ALA A 66 19.28 17.43 12.41
C ALA A 66 20.13 17.36 13.68
N ASN A 67 21.43 17.58 13.53
CA ASN A 67 22.38 17.80 14.63
C ASN A 67 22.81 19.27 14.56
N GLY A 68 22.16 20.13 15.35
CA GLY A 68 22.24 21.58 15.19
C GLY A 68 21.78 22.00 13.79
N ASN A 69 22.67 22.61 13.01
CA ASN A 69 22.38 23.07 11.64
C ASN A 69 22.77 22.06 10.55
N GLN A 70 23.27 20.87 10.92
CA GLN A 70 23.73 19.87 9.95
C GLN A 70 22.72 18.73 9.79
N ARG A 71 22.52 18.29 8.55
CA ARG A 71 21.77 17.07 8.27
C ARG A 71 22.57 15.86 8.71
N VAL A 72 21.91 14.96 9.44
CA VAL A 72 22.51 13.73 9.94
C VAL A 72 22.48 12.66 8.86
N THR A 73 23.56 11.88 8.74
CA THR A 73 23.66 10.77 7.79
C THR A 73 23.13 9.46 8.40
N ALA A 74 22.72 8.52 7.55
CA ALA A 74 22.25 7.21 8.02
C ALA A 74 23.35 6.44 8.73
N GLU A 75 24.60 6.61 8.30
CA GLU A 75 25.80 6.00 8.86
C GLU A 75 26.04 6.45 10.31
N GLU A 76 25.84 7.74 10.61
CA GLU A 76 25.99 8.27 11.96
C GLU A 76 24.95 7.69 12.92
N ILE A 77 23.68 7.68 12.53
CA ILE A 77 22.59 7.10 13.33
C ILE A 77 22.79 5.59 13.50
N ALA A 78 23.22 4.89 12.44
CA ALA A 78 23.50 3.47 12.48
C ALA A 78 24.57 3.13 13.53
N GLY A 79 25.63 3.94 13.65
CA GLY A 79 26.66 3.74 14.67
C GLY A 79 26.09 3.78 16.10
N LYS A 80 25.13 4.67 16.37
CA LYS A 80 24.47 4.76 17.69
C LYS A 80 23.51 3.60 17.94
N ILE A 81 22.77 3.19 16.92
CA ILE A 81 21.87 2.02 17.01
C ILE A 81 22.69 0.74 17.21
N GLU A 82 23.85 0.61 16.55
CA GLU A 82 24.76 -0.51 16.76
C GLU A 82 25.25 -0.57 18.21
N ALA A 83 25.62 0.56 18.81
CA ALA A 83 26.00 0.63 20.21
C ALA A 83 24.86 0.17 21.15
N ILE A 84 23.61 0.55 20.86
CA ILE A 84 22.42 0.09 21.58
C ILE A 84 22.28 -1.43 21.49
N LEU A 85 22.34 -1.98 20.28
CA LEU A 85 22.18 -3.42 20.04
C LEU A 85 23.31 -4.25 20.67
N LEU A 86 24.54 -3.76 20.64
CA LEU A 86 25.69 -4.40 21.28
C LEU A 86 25.66 -4.30 22.80
N GLY A 87 25.00 -3.27 23.34
CA GLY A 87 24.81 -3.07 24.78
C GLY A 87 23.83 -4.04 25.44
N LEU A 88 23.06 -4.80 24.65
CA LEU A 88 22.14 -5.80 25.19
C LEU A 88 22.89 -7.00 25.79
N ASP A 89 22.57 -7.30 27.05
CA ASP A 89 23.07 -8.50 27.71
C ASP A 89 22.58 -9.76 27.00
N GLU A 90 23.27 -10.88 27.22
CA GLU A 90 23.01 -12.12 26.49
C GLU A 90 21.61 -12.68 26.73
N LYS A 91 21.04 -12.51 27.93
CA LYS A 91 19.71 -13.01 28.25
C LYS A 91 18.64 -12.19 27.52
N THR A 92 18.77 -10.88 27.54
CA THR A 92 17.88 -9.97 26.81
C THR A 92 17.98 -10.18 25.30
N ALA A 93 19.18 -10.30 24.76
CA ALA A 93 19.38 -10.59 23.33
C ALA A 93 18.78 -11.96 22.94
N PHE A 94 18.94 -12.99 23.78
CA PHE A 94 18.38 -14.33 23.55
C PHE A 94 16.86 -14.30 23.41
N ASN A 95 16.18 -13.52 24.25
CA ASN A 95 14.72 -13.39 24.25
C ASN A 95 14.16 -12.84 22.93
N LEU A 96 14.95 -12.14 22.11
CA LEU A 96 14.53 -11.68 20.78
C LEU A 96 14.20 -12.84 19.82
N ALA A 97 14.81 -14.01 20.02
CA ALA A 97 14.54 -15.23 19.27
C ALA A 97 13.66 -16.23 20.02
N SER A 98 13.04 -15.81 21.13
CA SER A 98 12.11 -16.63 21.90
C SER A 98 10.86 -16.97 21.10
N ILE A 99 10.29 -18.14 21.38
CA ILE A 99 9.00 -18.58 20.85
C ILE A 99 7.87 -17.89 21.62
N ALA A 100 8.10 -17.54 22.89
CA ALA A 100 7.16 -16.78 23.69
C ALA A 100 7.03 -15.36 23.14
N THR A 101 5.82 -15.01 22.69
CA THR A 101 5.54 -13.73 22.05
C THR A 101 5.82 -12.56 22.99
N GLU A 102 5.46 -12.68 24.28
CA GLU A 102 5.64 -11.63 25.29
C GLU A 102 7.10 -11.29 25.56
N GLU A 103 7.96 -12.30 25.73
CA GLU A 103 9.41 -12.08 25.95
C GLU A 103 10.05 -11.40 24.74
N ARG A 104 9.66 -11.81 23.54
CA ARG A 104 10.14 -11.22 22.30
C ARG A 104 9.67 -9.77 22.17
N GLU A 105 8.39 -9.50 22.41
CA GLU A 105 7.81 -8.17 22.34
C GLU A 105 8.45 -7.22 23.34
N ALA A 106 8.71 -7.68 24.57
CA ALA A 106 9.42 -6.90 25.58
C ALA A 106 10.82 -6.46 25.13
N VAL A 107 11.57 -7.32 24.42
CA VAL A 107 12.89 -6.96 23.87
C VAL A 107 12.76 -5.96 22.71
N VAL A 108 11.76 -6.15 21.84
CA VAL A 108 11.48 -5.21 20.74
C VAL A 108 11.14 -3.83 21.29
N ASP A 109 10.26 -3.77 22.30
CA ASP A 109 9.88 -2.52 22.97
C ASP A 109 11.08 -1.84 23.63
N LEU A 110 11.92 -2.61 24.33
CA LEU A 110 13.15 -2.09 24.94
C LEU A 110 14.08 -1.45 23.90
N ILE A 111 14.35 -2.14 22.80
CA ILE A 111 15.20 -1.60 21.72
C ILE A 111 14.56 -0.35 21.14
N ALA A 112 13.26 -0.38 20.85
CA ALA A 112 12.54 0.75 20.25
C ALA A 112 12.55 1.97 21.17
N ASP A 113 12.39 1.78 22.49
CA ASP A 113 12.46 2.85 23.48
C ASP A 113 13.87 3.42 23.62
N GLN A 114 14.91 2.59 23.62
CA GLN A 114 16.30 3.05 23.66
C GLN A 114 16.67 3.84 22.41
N VAL A 115 16.26 3.38 21.22
CA VAL A 115 16.48 4.10 19.96
C VAL A 115 15.74 5.44 19.96
N ARG A 116 14.47 5.46 20.40
CA ARG A 116 13.72 6.72 20.54
C ARG A 116 14.41 7.68 21.51
N ALA A 117 14.81 7.21 22.69
CA ALA A 117 15.45 8.04 23.70
C ALA A 117 16.77 8.63 23.21
N MET A 118 17.61 7.82 22.55
CA MET A 118 18.84 8.27 21.90
C MET A 118 18.56 9.33 20.85
N MET A 119 17.59 9.09 19.95
CA MET A 119 17.24 10.02 18.88
C MET A 119 16.78 11.38 19.42
N LEU A 120 15.99 11.41 20.49
CA LEU A 120 15.47 12.63 21.08
C LEU A 120 16.49 13.38 21.96
N THR A 121 17.48 12.65 22.49
CA THR A 121 18.54 13.24 23.32
C THR A 121 19.63 13.86 22.46
N ASP A 122 19.99 13.17 21.37
CA ASP A 122 21.17 13.52 20.57
C ASP A 122 20.84 14.37 19.34
N TYR A 123 19.57 14.41 18.91
CA TYR A 123 19.16 15.06 17.68
C TYR A 123 17.89 15.89 17.83
N THR A 124 17.78 16.90 16.96
CA THR A 124 16.52 17.58 16.71
C THR A 124 15.73 16.76 15.68
N VAL A 125 14.55 16.29 16.07
CA VAL A 125 13.67 15.49 15.23
C VAL A 125 12.40 16.27 14.93
N SER A 126 12.11 16.46 13.65
CA SER A 126 10.86 17.07 13.17
C SER A 126 10.14 16.15 12.20
N GLU A 127 8.84 16.39 12.03
CA GLU A 127 8.04 15.67 11.06
C GLU A 127 8.52 16.01 9.63
N VAL A 128 8.54 15.01 8.76
CA VAL A 128 8.68 15.30 7.33
C VAL A 128 7.37 15.96 6.91
N GLU A 129 7.41 17.26 6.58
CA GLU A 129 6.33 17.89 5.81
C GLU A 129 6.18 17.11 4.50
N LYS A 130 5.23 16.19 4.48
CA LYS A 130 4.78 15.57 3.25
C LYS A 130 3.92 16.62 2.57
N GLU A 131 4.22 16.94 1.32
CA GLU A 131 3.21 17.55 0.45
C GLU A 131 1.94 16.72 0.63
N PRO A 132 0.79 17.36 0.93
CA PRO A 132 -0.42 16.63 1.22
C PRO A 132 -0.67 15.67 0.06
N GLU A 133 -0.59 14.35 0.34
CA GLU A 133 -0.93 13.34 -0.64
C GLU A 133 -2.32 13.74 -1.17
N PRO A 134 -2.50 13.87 -2.51
CA PRO A 134 -3.80 14.19 -3.05
C PRO A 134 -4.80 13.21 -2.44
N PRO A 135 -5.97 13.67 -1.96
CA PRO A 135 -6.86 12.87 -1.15
C PRO A 135 -7.07 11.53 -1.84
N LYS A 136 -6.68 10.44 -1.17
CA LYS A 136 -6.86 9.09 -1.70
C LYS A 136 -8.34 8.96 -2.05
N PRO A 137 -8.70 8.65 -3.31
CA PRO A 137 -10.09 8.47 -3.68
C PRO A 137 -10.67 7.42 -2.72
N VAL A 138 -11.71 7.85 -2.00
CA VAL A 138 -12.24 7.14 -0.82
C VAL A 138 -12.72 5.73 -1.18
N GLU A 139 -12.97 5.44 -2.45
CA GLU A 139 -13.11 4.09 -2.98
C GLU A 139 -12.49 3.98 -4.37
N TRP A 140 -11.54 3.06 -4.53
CA TRP A 140 -10.84 2.78 -5.79
C TRP A 140 -11.55 1.64 -6.52
N ASN A 141 -12.00 1.88 -7.76
CA ASN A 141 -12.65 0.86 -8.61
C ASN A 141 -11.66 0.04 -9.45
N GLY A 142 -10.35 0.14 -9.17
CA GLY A 142 -9.32 -0.65 -9.85
C GLY A 142 -8.63 0.03 -11.04
N TRP A 143 -8.98 1.29 -11.35
CA TRP A 143 -8.44 2.07 -12.47
C TRP A 143 -7.39 3.10 -12.03
N GLN A 144 -6.40 3.37 -12.88
CA GLN A 144 -5.42 4.42 -12.61
C GLN A 144 -6.07 5.80 -12.75
N SER A 145 -5.52 6.84 -12.09
CA SER A 145 -6.12 8.18 -12.08
C SER A 145 -6.26 8.79 -13.48
N PHE A 146 -5.30 8.53 -14.38
CA PHE A 146 -5.36 8.97 -15.78
C PHE A 146 -6.38 8.16 -16.62
N GLU A 147 -6.86 7.03 -16.12
CA GLU A 147 -7.90 6.20 -16.75
C GLU A 147 -9.30 6.53 -16.21
N SER A 148 -9.44 7.51 -15.32
CA SER A 148 -10.74 7.94 -14.81
C SER A 148 -11.62 8.50 -15.94
N ILE A 149 -12.92 8.25 -15.86
CA ILE A 149 -13.89 8.91 -16.75
C ILE A 149 -14.07 10.34 -16.25
N LYS A 150 -13.76 11.33 -17.07
CA LYS A 150 -13.94 12.73 -16.69
C LYS A 150 -15.43 13.07 -16.67
N ALA A 151 -15.85 13.95 -15.76
CA ALA A 151 -17.26 14.35 -15.61
C ALA A 151 -17.90 14.90 -16.91
N ALA A 152 -17.10 15.47 -17.80
CA ALA A 152 -17.56 16.00 -19.10
C ALA A 152 -17.68 14.93 -20.20
N GLU A 153 -17.12 13.74 -20.01
CA GLU A 153 -17.21 12.65 -20.99
C GLU A 153 -18.64 12.11 -21.06
N LYS A 154 -19.05 11.77 -22.29
CA LYS A 154 -20.35 11.20 -22.59
C LYS A 154 -20.17 9.97 -23.47
N PRO A 155 -21.03 8.93 -23.31
CA PRO A 155 -21.02 7.79 -24.21
C PRO A 155 -21.28 8.24 -25.65
N GLN A 156 -20.53 7.69 -26.58
CA GLN A 156 -20.61 7.98 -28.02
C GLN A 156 -21.55 7.00 -28.73
N TYR A 157 -21.77 5.81 -28.17
CA TYR A 157 -22.60 4.77 -28.76
C TYR A 157 -24.05 4.86 -28.27
N LYS A 158 -24.94 4.16 -28.96
CA LYS A 158 -26.38 4.20 -28.64
C LYS A 158 -26.67 3.24 -27.50
N TRP A 159 -27.07 3.77 -26.36
CA TRP A 159 -27.51 3.00 -25.20
C TRP A 159 -29.04 3.02 -25.11
N ARG A 160 -29.65 1.84 -24.90
CA ARG A 160 -31.11 1.68 -24.81
C ARG A 160 -31.45 0.83 -23.60
N HIS A 161 -32.60 1.07 -22.99
CA HIS A 161 -33.11 0.18 -21.94
C HIS A 161 -33.26 -1.25 -22.47
N THR A 162 -32.84 -2.21 -21.66
CA THR A 162 -32.91 -3.64 -22.00
C THR A 162 -34.35 -4.12 -22.14
N TRP A 163 -35.27 -3.53 -21.37
CA TRP A 163 -36.69 -3.90 -21.32
C TRP A 163 -37.53 -2.70 -21.72
N ALA A 164 -38.36 -2.85 -22.77
CA ALA A 164 -39.18 -1.76 -23.31
C ALA A 164 -40.32 -1.33 -22.38
N ASP A 165 -40.69 -2.21 -21.44
CA ASP A 165 -41.86 -2.14 -20.56
C ASP A 165 -41.50 -1.87 -19.08
N ARG A 166 -40.21 -1.79 -18.74
CA ARG A 166 -39.75 -1.44 -17.38
C ARG A 166 -38.76 -0.28 -17.39
N CYS A 167 -39.03 0.72 -16.54
CA CYS A 167 -38.06 1.72 -16.11
C CYS A 167 -36.99 1.06 -15.20
N GLY A 168 -36.14 0.21 -15.78
CA GLY A 168 -35.06 -0.47 -15.07
C GLY A 168 -33.73 0.26 -15.20
N ASN A 169 -32.88 0.11 -14.18
CA ASN A 169 -31.48 0.54 -14.18
C ASN A 169 -30.61 -0.45 -14.98
N ASP A 170 -30.92 -0.62 -16.26
CA ASP A 170 -30.35 -1.66 -17.12
C ASP A 170 -30.41 -1.25 -18.60
N PHE A 171 -29.24 -1.16 -19.23
CA PHE A 171 -29.04 -0.65 -20.58
C PHE A 171 -28.13 -1.57 -21.41
N VAL A 172 -28.43 -1.70 -22.70
CA VAL A 172 -27.56 -2.33 -23.69
C VAL A 172 -27.02 -1.28 -24.67
N GLY A 173 -25.71 -1.33 -24.92
CA GLY A 173 -25.02 -0.44 -25.85
C GLY A 173 -24.89 -1.06 -27.23
N TYR A 174 -24.97 -0.22 -28.27
CA TYR A 174 -24.87 -0.63 -29.66
C TYR A 174 -23.96 0.30 -30.48
N LYS A 175 -23.06 -0.31 -31.25
CA LYS A 175 -22.24 0.35 -32.28
C LYS A 175 -22.57 -0.28 -33.64
N ASP A 176 -23.07 0.53 -34.58
CA ASP A 176 -23.44 0.09 -35.94
C ASP A 176 -24.34 -1.17 -35.97
N GLY A 177 -25.27 -1.25 -35.02
CA GLY A 177 -26.21 -2.36 -34.89
C GLY A 177 -25.66 -3.60 -34.16
N LYS A 178 -24.37 -3.61 -33.77
CA LYS A 178 -23.77 -4.67 -32.95
C LYS A 178 -23.82 -4.32 -31.47
N CYS A 179 -24.17 -5.30 -30.64
CA CYS A 179 -24.09 -5.18 -29.19
C CYS A 179 -22.62 -4.99 -28.77
N ILE A 180 -22.35 -3.97 -27.95
CA ILE A 180 -21.02 -3.74 -27.38
C ILE A 180 -20.94 -4.22 -25.93
N GLY A 181 -22.08 -4.34 -25.24
CA GLY A 181 -22.12 -4.60 -23.81
C GLY A 181 -23.37 -4.09 -23.12
N ARG A 182 -23.40 -4.28 -21.81
CA ARG A 182 -24.53 -3.99 -20.93
C ARG A 182 -24.07 -3.24 -19.69
N VAL A 183 -24.88 -2.29 -19.23
CA VAL A 183 -24.66 -1.47 -18.04
C VAL A 183 -25.88 -1.56 -17.14
N PHE A 184 -25.72 -1.90 -15.86
CA PHE A 184 -26.85 -2.15 -14.98
C PHE A 184 -26.53 -1.94 -13.49
N GLN A 185 -27.55 -1.71 -12.67
CA GLN A 185 -27.46 -1.77 -11.20
C GLN A 185 -28.06 -3.07 -10.68
N ILE A 186 -27.62 -3.48 -9.48
CA ILE A 186 -28.16 -4.65 -8.78
C ILE A 186 -28.70 -4.20 -7.43
N ASP A 187 -30.03 -4.12 -7.33
CA ASP A 187 -30.72 -3.58 -6.15
C ASP A 187 -30.60 -4.48 -4.90
N TYR A 188 -30.31 -5.77 -5.08
CA TYR A 188 -30.30 -6.78 -4.00
C TYR A 188 -28.90 -7.03 -3.39
N THR A 189 -27.94 -6.13 -3.60
CA THR A 189 -26.59 -6.28 -3.06
C THR A 189 -26.17 -5.07 -2.23
N ALA A 190 -25.17 -5.23 -1.36
CA ALA A 190 -24.52 -4.13 -0.64
C ALA A 190 -23.85 -3.09 -1.57
N GLN A 191 -23.88 -3.30 -2.89
CA GLN A 191 -23.30 -2.46 -3.93
C GLN A 191 -24.36 -1.77 -4.81
N ARG A 192 -25.59 -1.60 -4.29
CA ARG A 192 -26.73 -1.00 -5.02
C ARG A 192 -26.45 0.39 -5.63
N ASP A 193 -25.51 1.14 -5.05
CA ASP A 193 -25.15 2.48 -5.52
C ASP A 193 -24.17 2.46 -6.71
N ARG A 194 -23.74 1.27 -7.16
CA ARG A 194 -22.78 1.09 -8.25
C ARG A 194 -23.46 0.66 -9.53
N TRP A 195 -22.93 1.16 -10.65
CA TRP A 195 -23.30 0.75 -12.00
C TRP A 195 -22.28 -0.23 -12.53
N PHE A 196 -22.69 -1.47 -12.68
CA PHE A 196 -21.88 -2.52 -13.29
C PHE A 196 -21.90 -2.39 -14.80
N TRP A 197 -20.80 -2.76 -15.43
CA TRP A 197 -20.71 -2.86 -16.88
C TRP A 197 -20.03 -4.17 -17.28
N LEU A 198 -20.48 -4.71 -18.41
CA LEU A 198 -19.98 -5.91 -19.05
C LEU A 198 -19.86 -5.63 -20.54
N ILE A 199 -18.77 -6.08 -21.15
CA ILE A 199 -18.60 -6.02 -22.61
C ILE A 199 -19.20 -7.28 -23.21
N GLU A 200 -19.87 -7.14 -24.35
CA GLU A 200 -20.33 -8.27 -25.15
C GLU A 200 -19.14 -9.19 -25.45
N HIS A 201 -19.36 -10.50 -25.46
CA HIS A 201 -18.27 -11.44 -25.70
C HIS A 201 -17.68 -11.24 -27.11
N VAL A 202 -16.50 -10.63 -27.16
CA VAL A 202 -15.68 -10.58 -28.36
C VAL A 202 -14.75 -11.80 -28.32
N PRO A 203 -14.85 -12.75 -29.27
CA PRO A 203 -13.97 -13.93 -29.27
C PRO A 203 -12.51 -13.50 -29.47
N VAL A 204 -11.68 -13.72 -28.45
CA VAL A 204 -10.23 -13.44 -28.44
C VAL A 204 -9.48 -14.67 -27.95
N GLU A 205 -8.34 -15.00 -28.55
CA GLU A 205 -7.48 -16.10 -28.07
C GLU A 205 -6.82 -15.80 -26.71
N ARG A 206 -6.61 -14.51 -26.38
CA ARG A 206 -6.17 -14.01 -25.06
C ARG A 206 -6.22 -12.48 -25.01
N PRO A 207 -7.18 -11.84 -24.33
CA PRO A 207 -7.05 -10.41 -24.06
C PRO A 207 -5.86 -10.17 -23.13
N ALA A 208 -5.04 -9.15 -23.42
CA ALA A 208 -4.02 -8.71 -22.46
C ALA A 208 -4.71 -8.39 -21.11
N ARG A 209 -4.05 -8.69 -19.99
CA ARG A 209 -4.61 -8.57 -18.62
C ARG A 209 -5.15 -7.16 -18.29
N GLU A 210 -4.74 -6.17 -19.08
CA GLU A 210 -5.14 -4.76 -19.01
C GLU A 210 -6.52 -4.49 -19.62
N ASN A 211 -7.05 -5.39 -20.48
CA ASN A 211 -8.38 -5.24 -21.10
C ASN A 211 -9.43 -5.96 -20.27
N ARG A 212 -10.00 -5.24 -19.30
CA ARG A 212 -11.10 -5.74 -18.49
C ARG A 212 -12.36 -5.86 -19.33
N SER A 213 -13.03 -7.01 -19.26
CA SER A 213 -14.34 -7.26 -19.89
C SER A 213 -15.52 -6.91 -18.98
N ALA A 214 -15.24 -6.52 -17.73
CA ALA A 214 -16.24 -6.23 -16.71
C ALA A 214 -15.71 -5.28 -15.63
N GLY A 215 -16.61 -4.55 -14.98
CA GLY A 215 -16.28 -3.71 -13.83
C GLY A 215 -17.48 -2.92 -13.32
N TRP A 216 -17.20 -1.85 -12.59
CA TRP A 216 -18.23 -0.93 -12.07
C TRP A 216 -17.77 0.53 -12.10
N GLU A 217 -18.74 1.44 -12.11
CA GLU A 217 -18.60 2.90 -12.00
C GLU A 217 -19.72 3.48 -11.12
N TRP A 218 -19.66 4.77 -10.80
CA TRP A 218 -20.62 5.41 -9.89
C TRP A 218 -21.93 5.78 -10.57
N THR A 219 -21.89 6.04 -11.87
CA THR A 219 -23.06 6.45 -12.64
C THR A 219 -23.22 5.60 -13.90
N ALA A 220 -24.46 5.49 -14.39
CA ALA A 220 -24.76 4.83 -15.66
C ALA A 220 -23.93 5.41 -16.81
N ARG A 221 -23.74 6.74 -16.80
CA ARG A 221 -22.96 7.45 -17.81
C ARG A 221 -21.49 7.03 -17.80
N GLU A 222 -20.88 6.98 -16.63
CA GLU A 222 -19.49 6.57 -16.51
C GLU A 222 -19.30 5.10 -16.88
N ALA A 223 -20.22 4.23 -16.43
CA ALA A 223 -20.22 2.82 -16.77
C ALA A 223 -20.34 2.61 -18.29
N ALA A 224 -21.20 3.38 -18.96
CA ALA A 224 -21.31 3.40 -20.41
C ALA A 224 -20.01 3.85 -21.08
N CYS A 225 -19.46 5.02 -20.72
CA CYS A 225 -18.18 5.49 -21.25
C CYS A 225 -17.05 4.47 -21.08
N ARG A 226 -17.01 3.79 -19.91
CA ARG A 226 -16.02 2.75 -19.63
C ARG A 226 -16.18 1.54 -20.55
N ALA A 227 -17.40 1.03 -20.68
CA ALA A 227 -17.70 -0.10 -21.54
C ALA A 227 -17.28 0.18 -22.99
N GLU A 228 -17.53 1.39 -23.50
CA GLU A 228 -17.10 1.82 -24.84
C GLU A 228 -15.57 1.81 -24.99
N LYS A 229 -14.84 2.47 -24.07
CA LYS A 229 -13.38 2.52 -24.09
C LYS A 229 -12.76 1.13 -24.09
N CYS A 230 -13.27 0.24 -23.24
CA CYS A 230 -12.76 -1.13 -23.15
C CYS A 230 -13.16 -1.97 -24.38
N TYR A 231 -14.36 -1.78 -24.93
CA TYR A 231 -14.79 -2.43 -26.18
C TYR A 231 -13.88 -2.02 -27.34
N ASP A 232 -13.61 -0.73 -27.51
CA ASP A 232 -12.74 -0.22 -28.57
C ASP A 232 -11.28 -0.65 -28.40
N ALA A 233 -10.80 -0.78 -27.15
CA ALA A 233 -9.47 -1.35 -26.89
C ALA A 233 -9.39 -2.82 -27.33
N ILE A 234 -10.39 -3.64 -27.00
CA ILE A 234 -10.46 -5.04 -27.41
C ILE A 234 -10.60 -5.16 -28.94
N MET A 235 -11.42 -4.32 -29.58
CA MET A 235 -11.60 -4.33 -31.04
C MET A 235 -10.31 -3.94 -31.77
N ARG A 236 -9.59 -2.90 -31.30
CA ARG A 236 -8.29 -2.50 -31.85
C ARG A 236 -7.26 -3.63 -31.78
N LEU A 237 -7.20 -4.37 -30.67
CA LEU A 237 -6.30 -5.51 -30.52
C LEU A 237 -6.62 -6.65 -31.49
N ASN A 238 -7.88 -6.79 -31.89
CA ASN A 238 -8.33 -7.80 -32.85
C ASN A 238 -8.08 -7.44 -34.32
N GLY A 239 -7.42 -6.32 -34.62
CA GLY A 239 -7.23 -5.84 -35.99
C GLY A 239 -8.54 -5.51 -36.72
N LYS A 240 -9.67 -5.48 -36.00
CA LYS A 240 -10.96 -5.02 -36.50
C LYS A 240 -10.99 -3.52 -36.24
N GLN A 241 -10.98 -2.70 -37.29
CA GLN A 241 -11.12 -1.25 -37.13
C GLN A 241 -12.31 -0.96 -36.22
N ALA A 242 -12.07 -0.10 -35.22
CA ALA A 242 -12.98 0.21 -34.14
C ALA A 242 -14.29 0.76 -34.69
#